data_AF-A0A2G4JH61-F1
#
_entry.id   AF-A0A2G4JH61-F1
#
_cell.length_a   1.000
_cell.length_b   1.000
_cell.length_c   1.000
_cell.angle_alpha   90.00
_cell.angle_beta   90.00
_cell.angle_gamma   90.00
#
_symmetry.space_group_name_H-M   'P 1'
#
loop_
_entity.id
_entity.type
_entity.pdbx_description
1 polymer ?
#
loop_
_entity_poly.entity_id
_entity_poly.type
_entity_poly.pdbx_seq_one_letter_code
_entity_poly.pdbx_strand_id
1 'polypeptide(L)'
;MELVRAETDGAEGRTRMTPPVWSEPDHPDDQEYLRVRQKYRRIVRGPRASYAPRRGWHPLRSDRTPNRDWNCCQRKTWSGILRGNAESFFMIRSMRTRLLLISLAVSLGGAVAEAVPLPLGPTRPGADSGPTRVEIAAWFADIWQIDSATQSFSASLVLVIRWYDPALAHAGPGVRTYPIGQVWHPQWLIINEGAAMKRTFQETVNVTPNGDVIYRQRLIGSFQQPLNLRRFPFDQAVFRVELVVTNARPGEIELGPAASAVAAGLPQGVGHAQPLTIQDWVVTSVGAGPNPYTLTPGNELVGYGIEFAASRRPQHYLLKVILPLLLIVFMSWAVFWIDPTMGASQISVAVTSVLTLIAYRFAIGNEVPKLPYLTLLDSLILLATILVFLSLVEVITTTALSMNNRIETARAVDRYARWAFPLTFVLLGATCIFW
;
A
#
# COMPACT_ATOMS: atom_id res chain seq x y z
N MET A 1 18.99 -30.17 16.32
CA MET A 1 17.94 -29.89 15.31
C MET A 1 17.75 -31.17 14.52
N GLU A 2 16.77 -31.97 14.91
CA GLU A 2 16.44 -33.26 14.28
C GLU A 2 14.94 -33.21 13.92
N LEU A 3 14.61 -33.62 12.69
CA LEU A 3 13.31 -33.46 12.04
C LEU A 3 12.25 -34.39 12.66
N VAL A 4 11.11 -33.82 13.07
CA VAL A 4 9.94 -34.59 13.55
C VAL A 4 9.13 -35.10 12.36
N ARG A 5 9.00 -36.43 12.27
CA ARG A 5 8.15 -37.17 11.32
C ARG A 5 6.72 -37.18 11.88
N ALA A 6 5.75 -36.72 11.12
CA ALA A 6 4.33 -36.83 11.47
C ALA A 6 3.78 -38.15 10.92
N GLU A 7 3.21 -38.97 11.80
CA GLU A 7 2.55 -40.23 11.46
C GLU A 7 1.04 -40.05 11.63
N THR A 8 0.28 -40.28 10.57
CA THR A 8 -1.18 -40.16 10.54
C THR A 8 -1.80 -41.54 10.45
N ASP A 9 -2.46 -41.98 11.52
CA ASP A 9 -3.24 -43.22 11.51
C ASP A 9 -4.64 -42.97 10.93
N GLY A 10 -4.97 -43.76 9.91
CA GLY A 10 -6.22 -43.68 9.15
C GLY A 10 -7.35 -44.42 9.84
N ALA A 11 -8.09 -43.72 10.68
CA ALA A 11 -9.54 -43.85 10.94
C ALA A 11 -9.88 -42.97 12.15
N GLU A 12 -10.80 -42.02 11.98
CA GLU A 12 -11.15 -40.94 12.92
C GLU A 12 -10.12 -39.80 13.01
N GLY A 13 -10.36 -38.73 12.25
CA GLY A 13 -9.56 -37.51 12.24
C GLY A 13 -9.56 -36.74 13.57
N ARG A 14 -8.74 -37.19 14.53
CA ARG A 14 -8.37 -36.46 15.75
C ARG A 14 -6.86 -36.50 15.95
N THR A 15 -6.20 -35.38 15.67
CA THR A 15 -4.80 -35.14 16.05
C THR A 15 -4.70 -34.98 17.58
N ARG A 16 -4.09 -35.94 18.29
CA ARG A 16 -3.66 -35.75 19.68
C ARG A 16 -2.23 -35.21 19.70
N MET A 17 -2.03 -34.01 20.23
CA MET A 17 -0.70 -33.52 20.60
C MET A 17 -0.25 -34.21 21.89
N THR A 18 0.82 -35.01 21.83
CA THR A 18 1.55 -35.46 23.02
C THR A 18 2.46 -34.33 23.51
N PRO A 19 2.50 -34.04 24.84
CA PRO A 19 3.41 -33.03 25.38
C PRO A 19 4.88 -33.50 25.30
N PRO A 20 5.85 -32.59 25.14
CA PRO A 20 7.26 -32.93 25.02
C PRO A 20 7.80 -33.57 26.31
N VAL A 21 8.62 -34.61 26.14
CA VAL A 21 9.42 -35.24 27.20
C VAL A 21 10.66 -34.37 27.44
N TRP A 22 10.85 -33.90 28.67
CA TRP A 22 12.01 -33.10 29.05
C TRP A 22 13.11 -34.03 29.60
N SER A 23 14.34 -33.92 29.10
CA SER A 23 15.51 -34.57 29.68
C SER A 23 15.97 -33.81 30.94
N GLU A 24 16.21 -34.54 32.03
CA GLU A 24 16.70 -34.01 33.31
C GLU A 24 18.14 -33.43 33.16
N PRO A 25 18.52 -32.32 33.84
CA PRO A 25 19.89 -31.79 33.82
C PRO A 25 20.80 -32.42 34.88
N ASP A 26 22.07 -32.66 34.52
CA ASP A 26 23.08 -33.41 35.30
C ASP A 26 23.79 -32.66 36.46
N HIS A 27 23.25 -31.55 36.99
CA HIS A 27 23.89 -30.88 38.15
C HIS A 27 22.90 -30.18 39.11
N PRO A 28 23.09 -30.26 40.44
CA PRO A 28 22.00 -30.03 41.40
C PRO A 28 21.97 -28.61 42.00
N ASP A 29 22.02 -27.53 41.20
CA ASP A 29 21.87 -26.17 41.77
C ASP A 29 21.24 -25.08 40.86
N ASP A 30 20.37 -25.46 39.92
CA ASP A 30 19.61 -24.50 39.11
C ASP A 30 18.31 -24.03 39.80
N GLN A 31 18.44 -23.01 40.66
CA GLN A 31 17.32 -22.27 41.27
C GLN A 31 16.34 -21.68 40.22
N GLU A 32 16.78 -21.48 38.98
CA GLU A 32 15.97 -20.93 37.89
C GLU A 32 14.99 -21.98 37.32
N TYR A 33 15.38 -23.26 37.27
CA TYR A 33 14.52 -24.38 36.84
C TYR A 33 13.32 -24.57 37.77
N LEU A 34 13.53 -24.46 39.09
CA LEU A 34 12.46 -24.58 40.08
C LEU A 34 11.44 -23.42 40.00
N ARG A 35 11.88 -22.19 39.67
CA ARG A 35 10.99 -21.03 39.50
C ARG A 35 10.09 -21.17 38.27
N VAL A 36 10.63 -21.64 37.14
CA VAL A 36 9.86 -21.84 35.91
C VAL A 36 8.84 -22.98 36.07
N ARG A 37 9.21 -24.06 36.76
CA ARG A 37 8.32 -25.19 37.08
C ARG A 37 7.15 -24.79 38.01
N GLN A 38 7.40 -23.94 39.01
CA GLN A 38 6.33 -23.44 39.89
C GLN A 38 5.36 -22.49 39.17
N LYS A 39 5.85 -21.67 38.23
CA LYS A 39 5.03 -20.76 37.42
C LYS A 39 4.09 -21.52 36.48
N TYR A 40 4.53 -22.63 35.89
CA TYR A 40 3.69 -23.49 35.04
C TYR A 40 2.65 -24.31 35.83
N ARG A 41 2.97 -24.78 37.05
CA ARG A 41 2.00 -25.49 37.91
C ARG A 41 0.82 -24.62 38.35
N ARG A 42 0.99 -23.29 38.45
CA ARG A 42 -0.10 -22.36 38.80
C ARG A 42 -1.07 -22.09 37.66
N ILE A 43 -0.64 -22.22 36.40
CA ILE A 43 -1.48 -21.95 35.23
C ILE A 43 -2.41 -23.14 34.90
N VAL A 44 -2.03 -24.36 35.30
CA VAL A 44 -2.79 -25.59 35.03
C VAL A 44 -3.81 -25.95 36.14
N ARG A 45 -3.88 -25.17 37.24
CA ARG A 45 -4.86 -25.38 38.32
C ARG A 45 -5.65 -24.10 38.62
N GLY A 46 -6.53 -23.72 37.70
CA GLY A 46 -7.67 -22.84 37.99
C GLY A 46 -8.83 -23.59 38.68
N PRO A 47 -9.77 -22.90 39.35
CA PRO A 47 -10.72 -23.50 40.28
C PRO A 47 -11.79 -24.36 39.57
N ARG A 48 -12.05 -25.55 40.11
CA ARG A 48 -13.12 -26.45 39.68
C ARG A 48 -14.49 -25.89 40.09
N ALA A 49 -15.33 -25.54 39.12
CA ALA A 49 -16.76 -25.36 39.33
C ALA A 49 -17.47 -26.71 39.12
N SER A 50 -18.20 -27.14 40.15
CA SER A 50 -18.94 -28.40 40.22
C SER A 50 -20.23 -28.36 39.40
N TYR A 51 -20.44 -29.33 38.52
CA TYR A 51 -21.79 -29.67 38.02
C TYR A 51 -21.94 -31.19 37.96
N ALA A 52 -22.91 -31.71 38.71
CA ALA A 52 -23.36 -33.09 38.66
C ALA A 52 -24.48 -33.26 37.59
N PRO A 53 -24.68 -34.46 37.02
CA PRO A 53 -25.41 -34.65 35.76
C PRO A 53 -26.83 -35.21 35.98
N ARG A 54 -27.75 -34.98 35.02
CA ARG A 54 -28.83 -35.94 34.70
C ARG A 54 -29.52 -35.68 33.34
N ARG A 55 -29.37 -36.68 32.46
CA ARG A 55 -30.31 -37.32 31.51
C ARG A 55 -31.36 -36.48 30.74
N GLY A 56 -31.42 -36.73 29.42
CA GLY A 56 -32.68 -37.14 28.77
C GLY A 56 -33.05 -36.51 27.41
N TRP A 57 -32.76 -37.23 26.32
CA TRP A 57 -33.58 -37.47 25.10
C TRP A 57 -34.40 -36.35 24.41
N HIS A 58 -33.94 -35.98 23.21
CA HIS A 58 -34.63 -36.04 21.89
C HIS A 58 -35.84 -35.10 21.54
N PRO A 59 -36.15 -34.90 20.23
CA PRO A 59 -36.24 -33.58 19.57
C PRO A 59 -37.66 -33.28 19.02
N LEU A 60 -37.90 -32.07 18.45
CA LEU A 60 -38.93 -31.71 17.44
C LEU A 60 -38.75 -30.21 17.10
N ARG A 61 -38.40 -29.77 15.88
CA ARG A 61 -39.15 -29.62 14.60
C ARG A 61 -39.86 -28.25 14.44
N SER A 62 -39.54 -27.64 13.28
CA SER A 62 -40.32 -26.77 12.38
C SER A 62 -40.74 -25.35 12.77
N ASP A 63 -40.30 -24.44 11.89
CA ASP A 63 -41.11 -23.50 11.09
C ASP A 63 -41.47 -22.11 11.61
N ARG A 64 -41.30 -21.18 10.64
CA ARG A 64 -41.94 -19.87 10.41
C ARG A 64 -41.34 -18.62 11.08
N THR A 65 -40.64 -17.85 10.24
CA THR A 65 -40.79 -16.38 10.13
C THR A 65 -42.22 -16.02 9.67
N PRO A 66 -42.77 -14.78 9.80
CA PRO A 66 -42.04 -13.50 9.84
C PRO A 66 -42.64 -12.34 10.70
N ASN A 67 -41.81 -11.30 10.87
CA ASN A 67 -42.13 -9.86 10.95
C ASN A 67 -42.85 -9.25 12.19
N ARG A 68 -42.43 -8.00 12.47
CA ARG A 68 -42.95 -6.97 13.39
C ARG A 68 -42.56 -7.03 14.88
N ASP A 69 -41.81 -5.98 15.27
CA ASP A 69 -41.92 -5.17 16.49
C ASP A 69 -40.58 -4.85 17.17
N TRP A 70 -39.75 -4.08 16.45
CA TRP A 70 -38.74 -3.23 17.07
C TRP A 70 -39.39 -1.94 17.56
N ASN A 71 -40.08 -2.00 18.70
CA ASN A 71 -40.44 -0.83 19.51
C ASN A 71 -40.99 -1.27 20.88
N CYS A 72 -40.17 -1.94 21.69
CA CYS A 72 -40.50 -2.13 23.10
C CYS A 72 -39.26 -2.39 23.96
N CYS A 73 -38.33 -1.42 24.01
CA CYS A 73 -37.33 -1.36 25.08
C CYS A 73 -36.73 0.04 25.27
N GLN A 74 -37.56 1.09 25.26
CA GLN A 74 -37.20 2.43 25.75
C GLN A 74 -38.36 3.05 26.54
N ARG A 75 -38.77 2.37 27.61
CA ARG A 75 -39.74 2.91 28.56
C ARG A 75 -39.62 2.20 29.91
N LYS A 76 -38.64 2.60 30.71
CA LYS A 76 -38.62 2.50 32.19
C LYS A 76 -37.27 2.99 32.70
N THR A 77 -37.16 4.30 32.94
CA THR A 77 -36.30 4.96 33.95
C THR A 77 -36.44 6.48 33.85
N TRP A 78 -37.67 6.99 33.84
CA TRP A 78 -37.95 8.42 34.00
C TRP A 78 -39.27 8.56 34.76
N SER A 79 -39.22 8.34 36.07
CA SER A 79 -40.35 8.61 36.98
C SER A 79 -39.83 8.89 38.39
N GLY A 80 -38.96 9.89 38.51
CA GLY A 80 -38.38 10.31 39.78
C GLY A 80 -38.01 11.77 39.86
N ILE A 81 -38.51 12.65 38.96
CA ILE A 81 -38.23 14.10 39.00
C ILE A 81 -39.43 14.86 38.41
N LEU A 82 -40.60 14.77 39.05
CA LEU A 82 -41.71 15.72 38.83
C LEU A 82 -42.55 15.80 40.11
N ARG A 83 -42.06 16.54 41.10
CA ARG A 83 -42.87 17.16 42.16
C ARG A 83 -42.11 18.39 42.66
N GLY A 84 -42.54 19.57 42.23
CA GLY A 84 -41.96 20.85 42.64
C GLY A 84 -41.99 21.92 41.55
N ASN A 85 -43.18 22.24 41.04
CA ASN A 85 -43.41 23.43 40.20
C ASN A 85 -44.60 24.22 40.76
N ALA A 86 -44.30 25.21 41.58
CA ALA A 86 -45.07 26.42 41.85
C ALA A 86 -44.16 27.31 42.71
N GLU A 87 -44.15 28.62 42.49
CA GLU A 87 -43.25 29.63 43.10
C GLU A 87 -42.02 30.00 42.24
N SER A 88 -42.24 30.37 40.98
CA SER A 88 -41.19 30.94 40.11
C SER A 88 -41.69 32.18 39.40
N PHE A 89 -42.29 33.15 40.09
CA PHE A 89 -42.66 34.41 39.43
C PHE A 89 -42.73 35.63 40.36
N PHE A 90 -41.92 35.74 41.42
CA PHE A 90 -41.73 37.03 42.13
C PHE A 90 -40.54 36.98 43.10
N MET A 91 -39.29 37.08 42.61
CA MET A 91 -38.16 37.63 43.40
C MET A 91 -36.87 37.87 42.57
N ILE A 92 -36.99 38.06 41.25
CA ILE A 92 -35.90 38.53 40.39
C ILE A 92 -35.75 40.05 40.57
N ARG A 93 -35.24 40.48 41.73
CA ARG A 93 -34.72 41.85 41.91
C ARG A 93 -33.70 42.03 43.04
N SER A 94 -33.41 40.98 43.83
CA SER A 94 -32.57 41.08 45.06
C SER A 94 -31.21 40.34 45.00
N MET A 95 -30.77 39.88 43.83
CA MET A 95 -29.54 39.06 43.68
C MET A 95 -28.44 39.70 42.82
N ARG A 96 -28.55 40.98 42.46
CA ARG A 96 -27.51 41.70 41.71
C ARG A 96 -26.45 42.38 42.58
N THR A 97 -26.70 42.57 43.88
CA THR A 97 -25.85 43.37 44.76
C THR A 97 -24.88 42.58 45.64
N ARG A 98 -24.96 41.25 45.68
CA ARG A 98 -24.04 40.39 46.45
C ARG A 98 -23.01 39.61 45.61
N LEU A 99 -23.12 39.64 44.28
CA LEU A 99 -22.15 39.03 43.36
C LEU A 99 -20.99 39.96 42.96
N LEU A 100 -21.08 41.25 43.25
CA LEU A 100 -20.06 42.26 42.95
C LEU A 100 -18.94 42.39 44.00
N LEU A 101 -19.07 41.74 45.16
CA LEU A 101 -18.06 41.81 46.24
C LEU A 101 -17.13 40.58 46.31
N ILE A 102 -17.42 39.50 45.57
CA ILE A 102 -16.52 38.34 45.46
C ILE A 102 -15.57 38.49 44.25
N SER A 103 -15.90 39.36 43.30
CA SER A 103 -15.03 39.71 42.16
C SER A 103 -13.87 40.65 42.49
N LEU A 104 -13.82 41.24 43.69
CA LEU A 104 -12.75 42.18 44.10
C LEU A 104 -11.67 41.55 45.00
N ALA A 105 -11.81 40.28 45.41
CA ALA A 105 -10.83 39.61 46.27
C ALA A 105 -9.94 38.57 45.55
N VAL A 106 -10.11 38.40 44.23
CA VAL A 106 -9.30 37.46 43.42
C VAL A 106 -8.28 38.19 42.52
N SER A 107 -8.27 39.53 42.51
CA SER A 107 -7.39 40.33 41.65
C SER A 107 -6.02 40.71 42.25
N LEU A 108 -5.60 40.14 43.39
CA LEU A 108 -4.32 40.47 44.04
C LEU A 108 -3.42 39.27 44.35
N GLY A 109 -3.61 38.17 43.61
CA GLY A 109 -2.77 36.98 43.66
C GLY A 109 -2.29 36.56 42.27
N GLY A 110 -1.84 37.50 41.45
CA GLY A 110 -1.14 37.21 40.21
C GLY A 110 0.23 36.64 40.51
N ALA A 111 0.30 35.37 40.95
CA ALA A 111 1.50 34.59 40.76
C ALA A 111 1.67 34.47 39.24
N VAL A 112 2.65 35.19 38.70
CA VAL A 112 3.20 34.89 37.39
C VAL A 112 3.63 33.43 37.49
N ALA A 113 2.83 32.52 36.94
CA ALA A 113 3.29 31.20 36.61
C ALA A 113 4.37 31.44 35.55
N GLU A 114 5.59 31.62 36.01
CA GLU A 114 6.78 31.55 35.18
C GLU A 114 6.62 30.23 34.43
N ALA A 115 6.38 30.33 33.12
CA ALA A 115 6.24 29.16 32.28
C ALA A 115 7.54 28.39 32.49
N VAL A 116 7.47 27.28 33.24
CA VAL A 116 8.59 26.37 33.39
C VAL A 116 9.02 26.07 31.96
N PRO A 117 10.20 26.52 31.51
CA PRO A 117 10.63 26.24 30.17
C PRO A 117 10.63 24.73 30.05
N LEU A 118 9.81 24.20 29.13
CA LEU A 118 9.97 22.81 28.71
C LEU A 118 11.47 22.64 28.45
N PRO A 119 12.11 21.55 28.92
CA PRO A 119 13.53 21.35 28.70
C PRO A 119 13.78 21.57 27.22
N LEU A 120 14.50 22.65 26.90
CA LEU A 120 14.77 23.01 25.51
C LEU A 120 15.49 21.81 24.93
N GLY A 121 14.83 21.15 23.99
CA GLY A 121 15.51 20.16 23.15
C GLY A 121 16.76 20.80 22.56
N PRO A 122 17.74 20.00 22.13
CA PRO A 122 18.95 20.54 21.55
C PRO A 122 18.58 21.58 20.48
N THR A 123 19.23 22.74 20.53
CA THR A 123 18.86 23.90 19.69
C THR A 123 19.38 23.74 18.27
N ARG A 124 18.69 24.35 17.30
CA ARG A 124 19.10 24.30 15.89
C ARG A 124 20.50 24.95 15.71
N PRO A 125 21.47 24.27 15.07
CA PRO A 125 22.74 24.86 14.69
C PRO A 125 22.56 26.03 13.72
N GLY A 126 23.19 27.15 14.02
CA GLY A 126 23.13 28.35 13.17
C GLY A 126 21.80 29.08 13.21
N ALA A 127 21.02 28.94 14.29
CA ALA A 127 19.71 29.58 14.40
C ALA A 127 19.73 31.10 14.16
N ASP A 128 20.83 31.75 14.54
CA ASP A 128 21.05 33.20 14.40
C ASP A 128 21.86 33.58 13.15
N SER A 129 22.42 32.61 12.42
CA SER A 129 23.37 32.84 11.31
C SER A 129 22.84 32.50 9.92
N GLY A 130 21.61 31.97 9.81
CA GLY A 130 20.96 31.66 8.54
C GLY A 130 20.36 30.25 8.47
N PRO A 131 20.00 29.76 7.27
CA PRO A 131 19.48 28.41 7.10
C PRO A 131 20.52 27.35 7.45
N THR A 132 20.13 26.33 8.21
CA THR A 132 20.98 25.16 8.44
C THR A 132 21.00 24.31 7.18
N ARG A 133 22.18 24.16 6.57
CA ARG A 133 22.34 23.29 5.40
C ARG A 133 22.38 21.83 5.83
N VAL A 134 21.51 21.02 5.23
CA VAL A 134 21.43 19.58 5.47
C VAL A 134 21.64 18.87 4.15
N GLU A 135 22.68 18.05 4.12
CA GLU A 135 23.13 17.30 2.97
C GLU A 135 22.57 15.88 3.00
N ILE A 136 21.96 15.45 1.90
CA ILE A 136 21.33 14.13 1.77
C ILE A 136 22.05 13.35 0.67
N ALA A 137 22.44 12.11 0.99
CA ALA A 137 22.83 11.11 0.02
C ALA A 137 21.94 9.87 0.16
N ALA A 138 21.61 9.26 -0.97
CA ALA A 138 20.71 8.12 -1.00
C ALA A 138 21.24 7.02 -1.92
N TRP A 139 21.02 5.77 -1.53
CA TRP A 139 21.45 4.62 -2.30
C TRP A 139 20.37 3.54 -2.31
N PHE A 140 19.81 3.26 -3.48
CA PHE A 140 18.90 2.14 -3.68
C PHE A 140 19.70 0.84 -3.69
N ALA A 141 19.79 0.19 -2.53
CA ALA A 141 20.53 -1.06 -2.38
C ALA A 141 19.82 -2.23 -3.08
N ASP A 142 18.49 -2.23 -3.10
CA ASP A 142 17.69 -3.12 -3.94
C ASP A 142 16.31 -2.53 -4.19
N ILE A 143 15.69 -2.93 -5.31
CA ILE A 143 14.29 -2.67 -5.66
C ILE A 143 13.77 -4.00 -6.18
N TRP A 144 12.77 -4.58 -5.54
CA TRP A 144 12.35 -5.95 -5.85
C TRP A 144 10.92 -6.07 -6.38
N GLN A 145 10.05 -5.09 -6.12
CA GLN A 145 8.65 -5.18 -6.53
C GLN A 145 8.04 -3.81 -6.81
N ILE A 146 7.27 -3.72 -7.90
CA ILE A 146 6.34 -2.61 -8.17
C ILE A 146 4.94 -3.22 -8.29
N ASP A 147 4.04 -2.83 -7.39
CA ASP A 147 2.67 -3.30 -7.36
C ASP A 147 1.74 -2.21 -7.94
N SER A 148 1.19 -2.55 -9.10
CA SER A 148 0.28 -1.68 -9.85
C SER A 148 -1.11 -1.59 -9.22
N ALA A 149 -1.55 -2.64 -8.52
CA ALA A 149 -2.87 -2.69 -7.90
C ALA A 149 -2.91 -1.89 -6.59
N THR A 150 -1.87 -2.02 -5.77
CA THR A 150 -1.74 -1.25 -4.52
C THR A 150 -1.08 0.12 -4.70
N GLN A 151 -0.69 0.47 -5.92
CA GLN A 151 -0.02 1.73 -6.25
C GLN A 151 1.21 1.96 -5.35
N SER A 152 2.10 0.97 -5.32
CA SER A 152 3.27 0.98 -4.44
C SER A 152 4.49 0.35 -5.09
N PHE A 153 5.67 0.65 -4.54
CA PHE A 153 6.91 -0.04 -4.88
C PHE A 153 7.68 -0.39 -3.61
N SER A 154 8.44 -1.48 -3.65
CA SER A 154 9.20 -1.98 -2.52
C SER A 154 10.70 -1.89 -2.78
N ALA A 155 11.42 -1.25 -1.85
CA ALA A 155 12.84 -0.97 -2.00
C ALA A 155 13.59 -1.01 -0.66
N SER A 156 14.90 -1.23 -0.77
CA SER A 156 15.87 -1.12 0.32
C SER A 156 16.71 0.14 0.07
N LEU A 157 16.36 1.23 0.73
CA LEU A 157 17.02 2.52 0.59
C LEU A 157 18.00 2.74 1.75
N VAL A 158 19.26 3.04 1.43
CA VAL A 158 20.22 3.54 2.42
C VAL A 158 20.25 5.06 2.30
N LEU A 159 19.95 5.73 3.41
CA LEU A 159 19.91 7.17 3.52
C LEU A 159 21.05 7.64 4.43
N VAL A 160 21.77 8.66 3.97
CA VAL A 160 22.81 9.34 4.73
C VAL A 160 22.45 10.81 4.80
N ILE A 161 22.28 11.33 6.01
CA ILE A 161 21.96 12.74 6.26
C ILE A 161 23.13 13.35 7.01
N ARG A 162 23.61 14.49 6.54
CA ARG A 162 24.75 15.20 7.09
C ARG A 162 24.41 16.65 7.38
N TRP A 163 24.84 17.16 8.52
CA TRP A 163 24.77 18.58 8.86
C TRP A 163 25.97 18.96 9.70
N TYR A 164 26.19 20.26 9.84
CA TYR A 164 27.29 20.80 10.63
C TYR A 164 26.75 21.37 11.93
N ASP A 165 27.34 20.95 13.06
CA ASP A 165 27.03 21.46 14.39
C ASP A 165 28.33 21.83 15.15
N PRO A 166 28.67 23.13 15.25
CA PRO A 166 29.86 23.60 15.94
C PRO A 166 29.89 23.21 17.43
N ALA A 167 28.73 23.06 18.08
CA ALA A 167 28.66 22.77 19.51
C ALA A 167 29.14 21.34 19.84
N LEU A 168 29.19 20.47 18.84
CA LEU A 168 29.63 19.09 18.97
C LEU A 168 31.08 18.87 18.52
N ALA A 169 31.75 19.91 18.03
CA ALA A 169 33.17 19.85 17.69
C ALA A 169 34.00 19.47 18.93
N HIS A 170 35.02 18.64 18.74
CA HIS A 170 35.81 18.13 19.85
C HIS A 170 37.28 17.93 19.48
N ALA A 171 38.17 18.20 20.44
CA ALA A 171 39.61 18.04 20.26
C ALA A 171 40.11 16.58 20.33
N GLY A 172 39.25 15.62 20.68
CA GLY A 172 39.61 14.21 20.77
C GLY A 172 39.85 13.56 19.39
N PRO A 173 40.72 12.53 19.30
CA PRO A 173 40.98 11.84 18.05
C PRO A 173 39.77 10.99 17.63
N GLY A 174 39.49 10.95 16.32
CA GLY A 174 38.51 10.05 15.71
C GLY A 174 37.06 10.55 15.75
N VAL A 175 36.12 9.66 15.43
CA VAL A 175 34.68 9.94 15.34
C VAL A 175 33.99 9.49 16.62
N ARG A 176 33.13 10.32 17.19
CA ARG A 176 32.30 9.98 18.35
C ARG A 176 30.89 9.59 17.93
N THR A 177 30.29 8.64 18.63
CA THR A 177 28.93 8.19 18.35
C THR A 177 28.00 8.63 19.48
N TYR A 178 26.90 9.28 19.13
CA TYR A 178 25.86 9.71 20.06
C TYR A 178 24.50 9.12 19.67
N PRO A 179 23.61 8.82 20.61
CA PRO A 179 22.20 8.56 20.30
C PRO A 179 21.56 9.78 19.63
N ILE A 180 20.69 9.56 18.63
CA ILE A 180 20.06 10.67 17.87
C ILE A 180 19.33 11.67 18.77
N GLY A 181 18.70 11.19 19.85
CA GLY A 181 17.93 12.04 20.77
C GLY A 181 18.76 12.98 21.67
N GLN A 182 20.09 12.83 21.69
CA GLN A 182 20.99 13.71 22.45
C GLN A 182 21.54 14.88 21.63
N VAL A 183 21.31 14.86 20.31
CA VAL A 183 21.84 15.83 19.36
C VAL A 183 20.68 16.47 18.62
N TRP A 184 20.80 17.75 18.25
CA TRP A 184 19.79 18.36 17.39
C TRP A 184 19.76 17.66 16.04
N HIS A 185 18.57 17.35 15.55
CA HIS A 185 18.40 16.83 14.21
C HIS A 185 17.12 17.38 13.56
N PRO A 186 17.09 17.51 12.22
CA PRO A 186 15.84 17.72 11.51
C PRO A 186 14.89 16.57 11.78
N GLN A 187 13.63 16.87 12.10
CA GLN A 187 12.58 15.87 12.29
C GLN A 187 12.05 15.46 10.91
N TRP A 188 12.82 14.62 10.21
CA TRP A 188 12.46 14.10 8.90
C TRP A 188 11.42 12.99 9.01
N LEU A 189 10.47 13.01 8.10
CA LEU A 189 9.44 12.01 7.90
C LEU A 189 9.41 11.60 6.44
N ILE A 190 9.13 10.32 6.17
CA ILE A 190 8.84 9.87 4.81
C ILE A 190 7.33 9.82 4.69
N ILE A 191 6.76 10.77 3.94
CA ILE A 191 5.31 10.93 3.87
C ILE A 191 4.65 9.72 3.22
N ASN A 192 5.32 9.16 2.21
CA ASN A 192 4.79 8.06 1.43
C ASN A 192 5.29 6.69 1.89
N GLU A 193 5.68 6.54 3.16
CA GLU A 193 6.06 5.23 3.71
C GLU A 193 4.84 4.32 3.87
N GLY A 194 4.96 3.06 3.44
CA GLY A 194 3.95 2.03 3.65
C GLY A 194 3.95 1.50 5.08
N ALA A 195 2.86 0.83 5.46
CA ALA A 195 2.59 0.37 6.83
C ALA A 195 3.67 -0.55 7.45
N ALA A 196 4.53 -1.18 6.64
CA ALA A 196 5.54 -2.14 7.09
C ALA A 196 7.00 -1.65 6.92
N MET A 197 7.22 -0.32 6.94
CA MET A 197 8.56 0.25 6.80
C MET A 197 9.47 -0.09 7.99
N LYS A 198 10.59 -0.76 7.73
CA LYS A 198 11.58 -1.14 8.74
C LYS A 198 12.84 -0.27 8.63
N ARG A 199 13.26 0.28 9.77
CA ARG A 199 14.56 0.92 9.99
C ARG A 199 15.52 -0.12 10.56
N THR A 200 16.64 -0.38 9.89
CA THR A 200 17.55 -1.50 10.22
C THR A 200 18.80 -1.06 10.98
N PHE A 201 19.29 0.15 10.74
CA PHE A 201 20.44 0.68 11.45
C PHE A 201 20.01 1.34 12.76
N GLN A 202 20.91 1.33 13.74
CA GLN A 202 20.69 1.98 15.04
C GLN A 202 20.51 3.48 14.87
N GLU A 203 19.64 4.07 15.68
CA GLU A 203 19.36 5.51 15.67
C GLU A 203 20.46 6.30 16.39
N THR A 204 21.63 6.30 15.77
CA THR A 204 22.84 6.96 16.27
C THR A 204 23.42 7.89 15.21
N VAL A 205 24.14 8.90 15.66
CA VAL A 205 24.87 9.85 14.82
C VAL A 205 26.36 9.74 15.08
N ASN A 206 27.13 9.87 14.02
CA ASN A 206 28.57 9.89 14.06
C ASN A 206 29.05 11.33 13.89
N VAL A 207 29.74 11.86 14.89
CA VAL A 207 30.26 13.23 14.94
C VAL A 207 31.76 13.21 14.70
N THR A 208 32.22 14.00 13.74
CA THR A 208 33.65 14.18 13.45
C THR A 208 34.27 15.25 14.36
N PRO A 209 35.60 15.30 14.52
CA PRO A 209 36.27 16.33 15.33
C PRO A 209 35.92 17.78 14.91
N ASN A 210 35.62 17.97 13.62
CA ASN A 210 35.28 19.28 13.06
C ASN A 210 33.85 19.73 13.41
N GLY A 211 32.99 18.84 13.90
CA GLY A 211 31.56 19.14 14.14
C GLY A 211 30.62 18.68 13.02
N ASP A 212 31.11 17.95 12.00
CA ASP A 212 30.20 17.31 11.04
C ASP A 212 29.48 16.14 11.70
N VAL A 213 28.15 16.14 11.61
CA VAL A 213 27.28 15.09 12.11
C VAL A 213 26.77 14.26 10.94
N ILE A 214 26.88 12.93 11.06
CA ILE A 214 26.50 11.99 10.02
C ILE A 214 25.51 10.99 10.60
N TYR A 215 24.27 11.05 10.12
CA TYR A 215 23.23 10.06 10.38
C TYR A 215 23.13 9.06 9.23
N ARG A 216 23.00 7.77 9.55
CA ARG A 216 22.85 6.69 8.58
C ARG A 216 21.66 5.82 8.93
N GLN A 217 20.80 5.57 7.96
CA GLN A 217 19.67 4.67 8.12
C GLN A 217 19.48 3.80 6.88
N ARG A 218 19.08 2.54 7.10
CA ARG A 218 18.61 1.65 6.04
C ARG A 218 17.12 1.41 6.23
N LEU A 219 16.35 1.84 5.24
CA LEU A 219 14.91 1.76 5.14
C LEU A 219 14.55 0.59 4.23
N ILE A 220 13.77 -0.36 4.72
CA ILE A 220 13.34 -1.54 3.97
C ILE A 220 11.82 -1.61 4.09
N GLY A 221 11.12 -1.46 2.98
CA GLY A 221 9.67 -1.50 2.97
C GLY A 221 9.08 -1.05 1.65
N SER A 222 7.78 -0.80 1.68
CA SER A 222 7.04 -0.25 0.54
C SER A 222 6.87 1.27 0.66
N PHE A 223 6.79 1.92 -0.49
CA PHE A 223 6.48 3.32 -0.66
C PHE A 223 5.23 3.44 -1.53
N GLN A 224 4.32 4.33 -1.18
CA GLN A 224 3.06 4.51 -1.89
C GLN A 224 3.18 5.67 -2.88
N GLN A 225 2.63 5.51 -4.08
CA GLN A 225 2.51 6.60 -5.03
C GLN A 225 1.50 6.28 -6.13
N PRO A 226 0.76 7.26 -6.65
CA PRO A 226 -0.12 7.04 -7.79
C PRO A 226 0.70 6.64 -9.02
N LEU A 227 0.26 5.57 -9.69
CA LEU A 227 0.87 5.11 -10.94
C LEU A 227 -0.06 5.39 -12.12
N ASN A 228 0.50 5.92 -13.20
CA ASN A 228 -0.20 6.10 -14.46
C ASN A 228 0.21 5.00 -15.45
N LEU A 229 -0.68 4.02 -15.64
CA LEU A 229 -0.44 2.83 -16.44
C LEU A 229 -1.29 2.82 -17.72
N ARG A 230 -1.78 3.99 -18.18
CA ARG A 230 -2.61 4.09 -19.41
C ARG A 230 -1.92 3.45 -20.61
N ARG A 231 -0.60 3.57 -20.72
CA ARG A 231 0.21 3.01 -21.81
C ARG A 231 0.69 1.58 -21.58
N PHE A 232 0.20 0.89 -20.55
CA PHE A 232 0.60 -0.49 -20.27
C PHE A 232 0.43 -1.40 -21.50
N PRO A 233 1.44 -2.22 -21.88
CA PRO A 233 2.68 -2.53 -21.15
C PRO A 233 3.92 -1.70 -21.57
N PHE A 234 3.74 -0.59 -22.29
CA PHE A 234 4.80 0.32 -22.76
C PHE A 234 4.97 1.56 -21.86
N ASP A 235 4.58 1.43 -20.60
CA ASP A 235 4.60 2.49 -19.61
C ASP A 235 6.01 2.81 -19.11
N GLN A 236 6.17 4.09 -18.72
CA GLN A 236 7.34 4.62 -18.02
C GLN A 236 6.83 5.39 -16.80
N ALA A 237 7.54 5.28 -15.69
CA ALA A 237 7.15 5.93 -14.46
C ALA A 237 8.37 6.44 -13.69
N VAL A 238 8.17 7.53 -12.96
CA VAL A 238 9.11 8.03 -11.97
C VAL A 238 8.60 7.60 -10.60
N PHE A 239 9.49 6.98 -9.83
CA PHE A 239 9.21 6.51 -8.48
C PHE A 239 9.93 7.40 -7.49
N ARG A 240 9.19 7.92 -6.51
CA ARG A 240 9.71 8.92 -5.56
C ARG A 240 9.57 8.44 -4.12
N VAL A 241 10.60 8.74 -3.33
CA VAL A 241 10.58 8.72 -1.87
C VAL A 241 10.54 10.17 -1.39
N GLU A 242 9.51 10.53 -0.64
CA GLU A 242 9.25 11.90 -0.23
C GLU A 242 9.69 12.13 1.21
N LEU A 243 10.88 12.73 1.37
CA LEU A 243 11.39 13.13 2.68
C LEU A 243 10.94 14.56 2.99
N VAL A 244 10.35 14.78 4.17
CA VAL A 244 9.84 16.08 4.61
C VAL A 244 10.32 16.38 6.02
N VAL A 245 10.73 17.62 6.30
CA VAL A 245 11.13 18.06 7.63
C VAL A 245 9.96 18.78 8.30
N THR A 246 9.61 18.35 9.51
CA THR A 246 8.40 18.80 10.23
C THR A 246 8.67 19.89 11.28
N ASN A 247 9.92 20.01 11.76
CA ASN A 247 10.31 20.97 12.80
C ASN A 247 10.99 22.23 12.26
N ALA A 248 10.78 22.58 10.99
CA ALA A 248 11.37 23.75 10.36
C ALA A 248 10.45 24.37 9.30
N ARG A 249 10.52 25.69 9.19
CA ARG A 249 9.82 26.46 8.14
C ARG A 249 10.66 26.54 6.85
N PRO A 250 10.05 26.86 5.70
CA PRO A 250 10.80 27.21 4.50
C PRO A 250 11.81 28.33 4.79
N GLY A 251 13.08 28.13 4.41
CA GLY A 251 14.17 29.08 4.68
C GLY A 251 14.90 28.91 6.02
N GLU A 252 14.41 28.03 6.91
CA GLU A 252 15.12 27.67 8.15
C GLU A 252 16.12 26.53 7.95
N ILE A 253 15.81 25.63 7.02
CA ILE A 253 16.64 24.49 6.64
C ILE A 253 16.69 24.42 5.12
N GLU A 254 17.90 24.23 4.59
CA GLU A 254 18.13 24.01 3.17
C GLU A 254 18.58 22.56 2.95
N LEU A 255 17.75 21.79 2.22
CA LEU A 255 18.05 20.42 1.84
C LEU A 255 18.78 20.41 0.49
N GLY A 256 19.92 19.71 0.43
CA GLY A 256 20.68 19.59 -0.80
C GLY A 256 21.41 18.25 -0.93
N PRO A 257 21.96 17.94 -2.11
CA PRO A 257 22.73 16.73 -2.32
C PRO A 257 24.04 16.79 -1.53
N ALA A 258 24.46 15.67 -0.95
CA ALA A 258 25.72 15.62 -0.22
C ALA A 258 26.91 15.83 -1.16
N ALA A 259 27.75 16.83 -0.88
CA ALA A 259 28.86 17.21 -1.75
C ALA A 259 29.85 16.06 -1.93
N SER A 260 30.09 15.28 -0.88
CA SER A 260 30.96 14.09 -0.93
C SER A 260 30.42 12.99 -1.84
N ALA A 261 29.09 12.84 -1.92
CA ALA A 261 28.46 11.84 -2.78
C ALA A 261 28.54 12.27 -4.25
N VAL A 262 28.29 13.56 -4.52
CA VAL A 262 28.45 14.15 -5.86
C VAL A 262 29.90 14.02 -6.34
N ALA A 263 30.88 14.32 -5.47
CA ALA A 263 32.30 14.17 -5.78
C ALA A 263 32.71 12.71 -6.05
N ALA A 264 32.01 11.74 -5.45
CA ALA A 264 32.21 10.31 -5.69
C ALA A 264 31.57 9.80 -6.99
N GLY A 265 30.99 10.68 -7.81
CA GLY A 265 30.37 10.33 -9.09
C GLY A 265 28.88 9.97 -9.00
N LEU A 266 28.20 10.31 -7.91
CA LEU A 266 26.75 10.11 -7.77
C LEU A 266 25.98 11.37 -8.19
N PRO A 267 25.27 11.35 -9.32
CA PRO A 267 24.46 12.50 -9.75
C PRO A 267 23.48 12.87 -8.65
N GLN A 268 23.48 14.14 -8.23
CA GLN A 268 22.60 14.66 -7.16
C GLN A 268 22.69 13.86 -5.84
N GLY A 269 23.81 13.17 -5.59
CA GLY A 269 24.02 12.38 -4.37
C GLY A 269 23.20 11.09 -4.29
N VAL A 270 22.64 10.62 -5.41
CA VAL A 270 21.83 9.39 -5.48
C VAL A 270 22.48 8.34 -6.37
N GLY A 271 22.42 7.08 -5.93
CA GLY A 271 22.84 5.93 -6.72
C GLY A 271 21.95 4.72 -6.51
N HIS A 272 22.26 3.64 -7.23
CA HIS A 272 21.59 2.36 -7.12
C HIS A 272 22.58 1.22 -7.32
N ALA A 273 22.29 0.06 -6.72
CA ALA A 273 23.05 -1.15 -6.92
C ALA A 273 22.88 -1.69 -8.35
N GLN A 274 23.91 -2.36 -8.86
CA GLN A 274 23.87 -3.06 -10.14
C GLN A 274 24.39 -4.49 -9.89
N PRO A 275 23.56 -5.55 -10.03
CA PRO A 275 22.17 -5.59 -10.50
C PRO A 275 21.10 -5.27 -9.42
N LEU A 276 19.87 -4.96 -9.86
CA LEU A 276 18.67 -4.88 -9.02
C LEU A 276 17.78 -6.13 -9.22
N THR A 277 17.01 -6.52 -8.19
CA THR A 277 16.11 -7.69 -8.24
C THR A 277 14.78 -7.43 -8.99
N ILE A 278 14.57 -6.21 -9.47
CA ILE A 278 13.35 -5.78 -10.15
C ILE A 278 13.09 -6.60 -11.42
N GLN A 279 11.88 -7.19 -11.54
CA GLN A 279 11.58 -8.16 -12.60
C GLN A 279 11.21 -7.50 -13.94
N ASP A 280 10.11 -6.75 -13.93
CA ASP A 280 9.46 -6.28 -15.17
C ASP A 280 9.92 -4.89 -15.61
N TRP A 281 10.83 -4.26 -14.86
CA TRP A 281 11.21 -2.87 -15.07
C TRP A 281 12.73 -2.73 -15.20
N VAL A 282 13.15 -1.66 -15.87
CA VAL A 282 14.55 -1.26 -16.00
C VAL A 282 14.68 0.17 -15.50
N VAL A 283 15.51 0.36 -14.47
CA VAL A 283 15.87 1.68 -13.98
C VAL A 283 16.68 2.39 -15.07
N THR A 284 16.19 3.54 -15.49
CA THR A 284 16.76 4.35 -16.58
C THR A 284 17.59 5.51 -16.03
N SER A 285 17.15 6.12 -14.93
CA SER A 285 17.88 7.18 -14.25
C SER A 285 17.55 7.21 -12.77
N VAL A 286 18.41 7.86 -12.00
CA VAL A 286 18.21 8.20 -10.59
C VAL A 286 18.46 9.69 -10.41
N GLY A 287 17.79 10.29 -9.44
CA GLY A 287 17.94 11.71 -9.13
C GLY A 287 17.44 12.05 -7.74
N ALA A 288 17.74 13.27 -7.33
CA ALA A 288 17.10 13.89 -6.18
C ALA A 288 17.11 15.40 -6.28
N GLY A 289 16.18 16.03 -5.57
CA GLY A 289 16.13 17.47 -5.47
C GLY A 289 15.08 17.99 -4.50
N PRO A 290 14.98 19.32 -4.36
CA PRO A 290 13.95 19.95 -3.55
C PRO A 290 12.55 19.55 -4.04
N ASN A 291 11.71 19.12 -3.11
CA ASN A 291 10.31 18.78 -3.37
C ASN A 291 9.47 19.28 -2.18
N PRO A 292 9.15 20.59 -2.12
CA PRO A 292 8.35 21.15 -1.03
C PRO A 292 7.02 20.42 -0.87
N TYR A 293 6.61 20.19 0.37
CA TYR A 293 5.38 19.46 0.67
C TYR A 293 4.33 20.41 1.25
N THR A 294 3.23 20.61 0.53
CA THR A 294 2.11 21.44 0.99
C THR A 294 1.20 20.63 1.91
N LEU A 295 1.23 20.93 3.21
CA LEU A 295 0.38 20.24 4.19
C LEU A 295 -1.07 20.76 4.13
N THR A 296 -1.21 22.08 4.04
CA THR A 296 -2.48 22.80 3.82
C THR A 296 -2.21 24.02 2.95
N PRO A 297 -3.23 24.59 2.28
CA PRO A 297 -3.05 25.84 1.54
C PRO A 297 -2.38 26.92 2.42
N GLY A 298 -1.21 27.40 2.00
CA GLY A 298 -0.41 28.39 2.74
C GLY A 298 0.54 27.84 3.81
N ASN A 299 0.60 26.51 4.01
CA ASN A 299 1.56 25.88 4.91
C ASN A 299 2.42 24.85 4.14
N GLU A 300 3.63 25.27 3.78
CA GLU A 300 4.61 24.45 3.07
C GLU A 300 5.70 23.99 4.03
N LEU A 301 6.06 22.71 3.92
CA LEU A 301 7.17 22.10 4.64
C LEU A 301 8.36 21.92 3.69
N VAL A 302 9.55 21.98 4.26
CA VAL A 302 10.79 21.71 3.53
C VAL A 302 10.82 20.22 3.17
N GLY A 303 10.87 19.92 1.89
CA GLY A 303 10.88 18.54 1.40
C GLY A 303 11.95 18.28 0.34
N TYR A 304 12.32 17.01 0.22
CA TYR A 304 13.35 16.51 -0.68
C TYR A 304 12.85 15.21 -1.31
N GLY A 305 12.78 15.18 -2.63
CA GLY A 305 12.37 14.01 -3.40
C GLY A 305 13.60 13.22 -3.83
N ILE A 306 13.66 11.95 -3.45
CA ILE A 306 14.64 10.99 -3.97
C ILE A 306 13.90 10.13 -4.98
N GLU A 307 14.37 10.08 -6.23
CA GLU A 307 13.62 9.44 -7.30
C GLU A 307 14.44 8.56 -8.22
N PHE A 308 13.77 7.59 -8.83
CA PHE A 308 14.31 6.80 -9.94
C PHE A 308 13.27 6.70 -11.05
N ALA A 309 13.69 6.91 -12.29
CA ALA A 309 12.84 6.66 -13.45
C ALA A 309 13.04 5.20 -13.89
N ALA A 310 11.95 4.51 -14.20
CA ALA A 310 12.00 3.16 -14.75
C ALA A 310 11.05 3.00 -15.93
N SER A 311 11.43 2.10 -16.85
CA SER A 311 10.63 1.68 -18.00
C SER A 311 10.29 0.20 -17.90
N ARG A 312 9.06 -0.18 -18.27
CA ARG A 312 8.65 -1.58 -18.26
C ARG A 312 9.26 -2.33 -19.45
N ARG A 313 9.59 -3.61 -19.26
CA ARG A 313 10.01 -4.55 -20.32
C ARG A 313 8.76 -5.15 -20.98
N PRO A 314 8.39 -4.74 -22.21
CA PRO A 314 7.12 -5.17 -22.80
C PRO A 314 7.14 -6.60 -23.37
N GLN A 315 8.33 -7.20 -23.54
CA GLN A 315 8.52 -8.46 -24.28
C GLN A 315 7.64 -9.61 -23.77
N HIS A 316 7.50 -9.74 -22.45
CA HIS A 316 6.66 -10.77 -21.85
C HIS A 316 5.20 -10.62 -22.30
N TYR A 317 4.64 -9.41 -22.19
CA TYR A 317 3.27 -9.12 -22.57
C TYR A 317 3.03 -9.24 -24.08
N LEU A 318 4.01 -8.85 -24.89
CA LEU A 318 3.92 -9.00 -26.35
C LEU A 318 3.74 -10.47 -26.76
N LEU A 319 4.59 -11.36 -26.23
CA LEU A 319 4.62 -12.75 -26.65
C LEU A 319 3.58 -13.63 -25.95
N LYS A 320 3.31 -13.39 -24.66
CA LYS A 320 2.41 -14.23 -23.87
C LYS A 320 0.98 -13.70 -23.79
N VAL A 321 0.75 -12.41 -24.02
CA VAL A 321 -0.58 -11.80 -23.91
C VAL A 321 -1.11 -11.30 -25.25
N ILE A 322 -0.34 -10.50 -25.99
CA ILE A 322 -0.81 -9.89 -27.23
C ILE A 322 -0.83 -10.90 -28.37
N LEU A 323 0.24 -11.71 -28.54
CA LEU A 323 0.31 -12.68 -29.63
C LEU A 323 -0.82 -13.72 -29.61
N PRO A 324 -1.15 -14.40 -28.47
CA PRO A 324 -2.28 -15.33 -28.45
C PRO A 324 -3.63 -14.65 -28.72
N LEU A 325 -3.82 -13.41 -28.23
CA LEU A 325 -5.02 -12.63 -28.51
C LEU A 325 -5.18 -12.37 -30.01
N LEU A 326 -4.10 -11.99 -30.70
CA LEU A 326 -4.11 -11.79 -32.16
C LEU A 326 -4.47 -13.07 -32.90
N LEU A 327 -3.93 -14.23 -32.47
CA LEU A 327 -4.26 -15.52 -33.07
C LEU A 327 -5.76 -15.85 -32.95
N ILE A 328 -6.39 -15.54 -31.81
CA ILE A 328 -7.84 -15.72 -31.63
C ILE A 328 -8.64 -14.82 -32.59
N VAL A 329 -8.22 -13.57 -32.76
CA VAL A 329 -8.83 -12.63 -33.72
C VAL A 329 -8.65 -13.12 -35.16
N PHE A 330 -7.50 -13.70 -35.50
CA PHE A 330 -7.29 -14.29 -36.83
C PHE A 330 -8.14 -15.54 -37.06
N MET A 331 -8.36 -16.37 -36.03
CA MET A 331 -9.25 -17.51 -36.12
C MET A 331 -10.71 -17.07 -36.38
N SER A 332 -11.17 -16.00 -35.72
CA SER A 332 -12.50 -15.46 -35.99
C SER A 332 -12.62 -14.83 -37.38
N TRP A 333 -11.53 -14.25 -37.89
CA TRP A 333 -11.45 -13.73 -39.26
C TRP A 333 -11.50 -14.84 -40.32
N ALA A 334 -10.84 -15.98 -40.07
CA ALA A 334 -10.79 -17.10 -41.01
C ALA A 334 -12.17 -17.69 -41.36
N VAL A 335 -13.18 -17.50 -40.49
CA VAL A 335 -14.54 -18.02 -40.71
C VAL A 335 -15.16 -17.50 -42.01
N PHE A 336 -14.86 -16.25 -42.40
CA PHE A 336 -15.41 -15.61 -43.61
C PHE A 336 -14.90 -16.22 -44.93
N TRP A 337 -13.93 -17.15 -44.87
CA TRP A 337 -13.44 -17.91 -46.02
C TRP A 337 -14.17 -19.23 -46.25
N ILE A 338 -14.93 -19.71 -45.27
CA ILE A 338 -15.73 -20.92 -45.38
C ILE A 338 -17.02 -20.57 -46.15
N ASP A 339 -17.45 -21.40 -47.10
CA ASP A 339 -18.66 -21.12 -47.89
C ASP A 339 -19.94 -21.14 -46.99
N PRO A 340 -20.87 -20.16 -47.12
CA PRO A 340 -22.12 -20.09 -46.36
C PRO A 340 -23.07 -21.29 -46.50
N THR A 341 -22.86 -22.14 -47.50
CA THR A 341 -23.58 -23.43 -47.62
C THR A 341 -23.17 -24.41 -46.52
N MET A 342 -21.99 -24.26 -45.94
CA MET A 342 -21.48 -25.04 -44.80
C MET A 342 -21.69 -24.30 -43.47
N GLY A 343 -22.91 -23.78 -43.24
CA GLY A 343 -23.23 -22.98 -42.05
C GLY A 343 -22.91 -23.67 -40.71
N ALA A 344 -23.05 -25.00 -40.62
CA ALA A 344 -22.67 -25.76 -39.42
C ALA A 344 -21.18 -25.61 -39.07
N SER A 345 -20.30 -25.62 -40.07
CA SER A 345 -18.85 -25.42 -39.88
C SER A 345 -18.54 -23.98 -39.51
N GLN A 346 -19.17 -23.00 -40.16
CA GLN A 346 -18.99 -21.58 -39.82
C GLN A 346 -19.39 -21.29 -38.37
N ILE A 347 -20.59 -21.74 -37.97
CA ILE A 347 -21.10 -21.58 -36.60
C ILE A 347 -20.16 -22.24 -35.60
N SER A 348 -19.69 -23.45 -35.88
CA SER A 348 -18.78 -24.15 -34.97
C SER A 348 -17.50 -23.35 -34.75
N VAL A 349 -16.83 -22.86 -35.80
CA VAL A 349 -15.58 -22.10 -35.65
C VAL A 349 -15.81 -20.76 -34.97
N ALA A 350 -16.91 -20.06 -35.27
CA ALA A 350 -17.27 -18.78 -34.65
C ALA A 350 -17.54 -18.94 -33.15
N VAL A 351 -18.35 -19.93 -32.76
CA VAL A 351 -18.65 -20.23 -31.36
C VAL A 351 -17.39 -20.68 -30.61
N THR A 352 -16.56 -21.53 -31.22
CA THR A 352 -15.27 -21.93 -30.62
C THR A 352 -14.38 -20.71 -30.40
N SER A 353 -14.28 -19.78 -31.36
CA SER A 353 -13.46 -18.57 -31.23
C SER A 353 -13.94 -17.66 -30.08
N VAL A 354 -15.26 -17.47 -29.93
CA VAL A 354 -15.85 -16.73 -28.80
C VAL A 354 -15.53 -17.42 -27.47
N LEU A 355 -15.72 -18.74 -27.39
CA LEU A 355 -15.45 -19.51 -26.18
C LEU A 355 -13.96 -19.46 -25.81
N THR A 356 -13.08 -19.60 -26.78
CA THR A 356 -11.64 -19.46 -26.60
C THR A 356 -11.27 -18.06 -26.11
N LEU A 357 -11.88 -17.01 -26.64
CA LEU A 357 -11.64 -15.65 -26.18
C LEU A 357 -12.08 -15.45 -24.72
N ILE A 358 -13.26 -15.94 -24.35
CA ILE A 358 -13.77 -15.84 -22.98
C ILE A 358 -12.85 -16.62 -22.02
N ALA A 359 -12.50 -17.85 -22.36
CA ALA A 359 -11.57 -18.67 -21.59
C ALA A 359 -10.20 -17.98 -21.44
N TYR A 360 -9.70 -17.38 -22.52
CA TYR A 360 -8.46 -16.63 -22.52
C TYR A 360 -8.51 -15.40 -21.61
N ARG A 361 -9.62 -14.65 -21.60
CA ARG A 361 -9.82 -13.49 -20.72
C ARG A 361 -9.73 -13.88 -19.24
N PHE A 362 -10.24 -15.06 -18.86
CA PHE A 362 -10.06 -15.58 -17.51
C PHE A 362 -8.61 -16.01 -17.24
N ALA A 363 -7.95 -16.65 -18.22
CA ALA A 363 -6.56 -17.11 -18.07
C ALA A 363 -5.57 -15.97 -17.81
N ILE A 364 -5.73 -14.81 -18.47
CA ILE A 364 -4.83 -13.66 -18.30
C ILE A 364 -5.25 -12.70 -17.18
N GLY A 365 -6.33 -12.99 -16.45
CA GLY A 365 -6.92 -12.06 -15.47
C GLY A 365 -6.01 -11.72 -14.28
N ASN A 366 -4.98 -12.52 -14.03
CA ASN A 366 -3.98 -12.27 -12.99
C ASN A 366 -2.67 -11.67 -13.53
N GLU A 367 -2.46 -11.70 -14.85
CA GLU A 367 -1.25 -11.15 -15.50
C GLU A 367 -1.38 -9.64 -15.77
N VAL A 368 -2.63 -9.16 -15.90
CA VAL A 368 -2.95 -7.75 -16.17
C VAL A 368 -3.34 -7.05 -14.86
N PRO A 369 -2.78 -5.87 -14.56
CA PRO A 369 -3.12 -5.14 -13.35
C PRO A 369 -4.58 -4.71 -13.33
N LYS A 370 -5.23 -4.84 -12.17
CA LYS A 370 -6.62 -4.41 -11.97
C LYS A 370 -6.64 -2.91 -11.65
N LEU A 371 -7.02 -2.10 -12.63
CA LEU A 371 -7.02 -0.64 -12.53
C LEU A 371 -8.45 -0.09 -12.70
N PRO A 372 -8.75 1.08 -12.10
CA PRO A 372 -10.06 1.72 -12.24
C PRO A 372 -10.26 2.43 -13.60
N TYR A 373 -9.22 2.49 -14.43
CA TYR A 373 -9.23 3.11 -15.76
C TYR A 373 -8.74 2.12 -16.81
N LEU A 374 -9.12 2.38 -18.07
CA LEU A 374 -8.71 1.54 -19.20
C LEU A 374 -7.25 1.80 -19.58
N THR A 375 -6.51 0.71 -19.75
CA THR A 375 -5.17 0.72 -20.35
C THR A 375 -5.23 0.50 -21.87
N LEU A 376 -4.11 0.72 -22.56
CA LEU A 376 -3.93 0.37 -23.96
C LEU A 376 -4.25 -1.12 -24.20
N LEU A 377 -3.69 -2.00 -23.37
CA LEU A 377 -3.93 -3.44 -23.46
C LEU A 377 -5.41 -3.79 -23.24
N ASP A 378 -6.08 -3.16 -22.27
CA ASP A 378 -7.52 -3.37 -22.06
C ASP A 378 -8.35 -2.93 -23.25
N SER A 379 -7.99 -1.79 -23.85
CA SER A 379 -8.66 -1.30 -25.07
C SER A 379 -8.50 -2.26 -26.23
N LEU A 380 -7.30 -2.86 -26.41
CA LEU A 380 -7.06 -3.90 -27.41
C LEU A 380 -7.88 -5.18 -27.14
N ILE A 381 -7.98 -5.62 -25.88
CA ILE A 381 -8.78 -6.78 -25.49
C ILE A 381 -10.28 -6.52 -25.71
N LEU A 382 -10.77 -5.31 -25.39
CA LEU A 382 -12.14 -4.90 -25.66
C LEU A 382 -12.44 -4.87 -27.15
N LEU A 383 -11.53 -4.30 -27.97
CA LEU A 383 -11.65 -4.30 -29.42
C LEU A 383 -11.71 -5.73 -29.99
N ALA A 384 -10.80 -6.61 -29.55
CA ALA A 384 -10.80 -8.02 -29.94
C ALA A 384 -12.12 -8.71 -29.56
N THR A 385 -12.65 -8.42 -28.37
CA THR A 385 -13.94 -8.94 -27.91
C THR A 385 -15.08 -8.51 -28.81
N ILE A 386 -15.19 -7.21 -29.09
CA ILE A 386 -16.24 -6.68 -29.97
C ILE A 386 -16.15 -7.33 -31.36
N LEU A 387 -14.95 -7.42 -31.94
CA LEU A 387 -14.76 -8.00 -33.27
C LEU A 387 -15.11 -9.49 -33.32
N VAL A 388 -14.66 -10.29 -32.35
CA VAL A 388 -14.98 -11.72 -32.29
C VAL A 388 -16.50 -11.92 -32.15
N PHE A 389 -17.18 -11.12 -31.33
CA PHE A 389 -18.65 -11.15 -31.27
C PHE A 389 -19.33 -10.72 -32.57
N LEU A 390 -18.82 -9.69 -33.25
CA LEU A 390 -19.34 -9.25 -34.55
C LEU A 390 -19.18 -10.35 -35.62
N SER A 391 -18.09 -11.11 -35.60
CA SER A 391 -17.91 -12.25 -36.50
C SER A 391 -18.96 -13.34 -36.27
N LEU A 392 -19.34 -13.60 -35.01
CA LEU A 392 -20.43 -14.54 -34.71
C LEU A 392 -21.77 -14.05 -35.24
N VAL A 393 -22.07 -12.76 -35.06
CA VAL A 393 -23.31 -12.16 -35.59
C VAL A 393 -23.34 -12.28 -37.11
N GLU A 394 -22.23 -11.96 -37.78
CA GLU A 394 -22.11 -12.10 -39.23
C GLU A 394 -22.39 -13.53 -39.67
N VAL A 395 -21.79 -14.53 -39.03
CA VAL A 395 -21.97 -15.96 -39.36
C VAL A 395 -23.41 -16.42 -39.18
N ILE A 396 -24.08 -15.95 -38.13
CA ILE A 396 -25.50 -16.23 -37.90
C ILE A 396 -26.33 -15.62 -39.04
N THR A 397 -26.02 -14.39 -39.45
CA THR A 397 -26.76 -13.73 -40.54
C THR A 397 -26.52 -14.38 -41.89
N THR A 398 -25.29 -14.78 -42.21
CA THR A 398 -24.94 -15.41 -43.50
C THR A 398 -25.54 -16.81 -43.59
N THR A 399 -25.55 -17.57 -42.49
CA THR A 399 -26.25 -18.86 -42.39
C THR A 399 -27.77 -18.67 -42.56
N ALA A 400 -28.38 -17.68 -41.91
CA ALA A 400 -29.81 -17.40 -42.06
C ALA A 400 -30.18 -16.97 -43.50
N LEU A 401 -29.33 -16.19 -44.17
CA LEU A 401 -29.50 -15.83 -45.58
C LEU A 401 -29.37 -17.05 -46.50
N SER A 402 -28.42 -17.94 -46.21
CA SER A 402 -28.22 -19.22 -46.90
C SER A 402 -29.48 -20.10 -46.81
N MET A 403 -30.06 -20.23 -45.61
CA MET A 403 -31.30 -20.98 -45.37
C MET A 403 -32.51 -20.38 -46.10
N ASN A 404 -32.54 -19.06 -46.32
CA ASN A 404 -33.60 -18.36 -47.05
C ASN A 404 -33.37 -18.34 -48.59
N ASN A 405 -32.52 -19.22 -49.11
CA ASN A 405 -32.14 -19.31 -50.54
C ASN A 405 -31.49 -18.03 -51.11
N ARG A 406 -30.92 -17.16 -50.26
CA ARG A 406 -30.23 -15.92 -50.68
C ARG A 406 -28.71 -16.06 -50.61
N ILE A 407 -28.18 -17.14 -51.19
CA ILE A 407 -26.76 -17.53 -51.10
C ILE A 407 -25.83 -16.47 -51.68
N GLU A 408 -26.21 -15.83 -52.80
CA GLU A 408 -25.40 -14.77 -53.41
C GLU A 408 -25.25 -13.54 -52.50
N THR A 409 -26.29 -13.21 -51.73
CA THR A 409 -26.19 -12.12 -50.74
C THR A 409 -25.31 -12.52 -49.55
N ALA A 410 -25.40 -13.77 -49.08
CA ALA A 410 -24.52 -14.28 -48.02
C ALA A 410 -23.05 -14.21 -48.45
N ARG A 411 -22.73 -14.70 -49.65
CA ARG A 411 -21.36 -14.61 -50.22
C ARG A 411 -20.87 -13.18 -50.40
N ALA A 412 -21.76 -12.23 -50.68
CA ALA A 412 -21.41 -10.82 -50.78
C ALA A 412 -21.06 -10.22 -49.41
N VAL A 413 -21.79 -10.59 -48.36
CA VAL A 413 -21.50 -10.19 -46.97
C VAL A 413 -20.14 -10.73 -46.54
N ASP A 414 -19.88 -12.04 -46.69
CA ASP A 414 -18.58 -12.65 -46.37
C ASP A 414 -17.44 -11.91 -47.08
N ARG A 415 -17.60 -11.62 -48.39
CA ARG A 415 -16.57 -10.94 -49.19
C ARG A 415 -16.27 -9.54 -48.68
N TYR A 416 -17.27 -8.82 -48.19
CA TYR A 416 -17.09 -7.52 -47.55
C TYR A 416 -16.40 -7.68 -46.19
N ALA A 417 -16.85 -8.64 -45.37
CA ALA A 417 -16.30 -8.91 -44.04
C ALA A 417 -14.81 -9.27 -44.09
N ARG A 418 -14.35 -10.00 -45.12
CA ARG A 418 -12.93 -10.34 -45.34
C ARG A 418 -11.99 -9.14 -45.30
N TRP A 419 -12.42 -7.99 -45.81
CA TRP A 419 -11.62 -6.76 -45.84
C TRP A 419 -12.01 -5.76 -44.74
N ALA A 420 -13.31 -5.64 -44.45
CA ALA A 420 -13.81 -4.73 -43.43
C ALA A 420 -13.30 -5.09 -42.03
N PHE A 421 -13.23 -6.39 -41.71
CA PHE A 421 -12.78 -6.86 -40.41
C PHE A 421 -11.32 -6.48 -40.08
N PRO A 422 -10.31 -6.86 -40.90
CA PRO A 422 -8.92 -6.51 -40.62
C PRO A 422 -8.68 -5.01 -40.73
N LEU A 423 -9.38 -4.30 -41.64
CA LEU A 423 -9.31 -2.85 -41.73
C LEU A 423 -9.79 -2.19 -40.43
N THR A 424 -10.94 -2.62 -39.91
CA THR A 424 -11.48 -2.12 -38.64
C THR A 424 -10.54 -2.41 -37.48
N PHE A 425 -9.95 -3.62 -37.43
CA PHE A 425 -8.97 -3.98 -36.41
C PHE A 425 -7.73 -3.08 -36.46
N VAL A 426 -7.17 -2.82 -37.64
CA VAL A 426 -5.98 -1.97 -37.80
C VAL A 426 -6.30 -0.50 -37.51
N LEU A 427 -7.42 0.03 -38.01
CA LEU A 427 -7.80 1.43 -37.80
C LEU A 427 -8.10 1.70 -36.33
N LEU A 428 -8.97 0.90 -35.71
CA LEU A 428 -9.31 1.08 -34.29
C LEU A 428 -8.11 0.76 -33.39
N GLY A 429 -7.33 -0.26 -33.71
CA GLY A 429 -6.08 -0.57 -33.01
C GLY A 429 -5.08 0.59 -33.06
N ALA A 430 -4.91 1.23 -34.22
CA ALA A 430 -4.07 2.42 -34.35
C ALA A 430 -4.62 3.58 -33.50
N THR A 431 -5.93 3.83 -33.53
CA THR A 431 -6.51 4.90 -32.69
C THR A 431 -6.31 4.64 -31.19
N CYS A 432 -6.36 3.38 -30.75
CA CYS A 432 -6.06 3.04 -29.35
C CYS A 432 -4.60 3.29 -28.97
N ILE A 433 -3.65 3.13 -29.91
CA ILE A 433 -2.22 3.37 -29.66
C ILE A 433 -1.89 4.86 -29.55
N PHE A 434 -2.60 5.71 -30.30
CA PHE A 434 -2.38 7.15 -30.32
C PHE A 434 -3.16 7.94 -29.26
N TRP A 435 -4.08 7.29 -28.54
CA TRP A 435 -4.84 7.85 -27.43
C TRP A 435 -4.16 7.51 -26.09
#